data_AF-A0A7C4GI98-F1
#
_entry.id   AF-A0A7C4GI98-F1
#
_cell.length_a   1.000
_cell.length_b   1.000
_cell.length_c   1.000
_cell.angle_alpha   90.00
_cell.angle_beta   90.00
_cell.angle_gamma   90.00
#
_symmetry.space_group_name_H-M   'P 1'
#
loop_
_entity.id
_entity.type
_entity.pdbx_description
1 polymer ?
#
loop_
_entity_poly.entity_id
_entity_poly.type
_entity_poly.pdbx_seq_one_letter_code
_entity_poly.pdbx_strand_id
1 'polypeptide(L)'
;MIIKENQERGLHTMILLDTADGGLTIPNALRRLLEAEDRLNQGILGEDTLAIGLSRVGLEDQYIKVGMVKELISVNYPPPPHALIFPGELHFMEVEALSKMYNISEEVVRRHKPARYEKERIRRYIVKTREVMENLKMMKPCKKVDKILEIASSYLEDAERFWSSGELFNALGAITYAEGLLDSLRMMSLIDFQWP
;
A
#
# COMPACT_ATOMS: atom_id res chain seq x y z
N MET A 1 -1.17 5.21 -9.74
CA MET A 1 -1.88 4.10 -10.42
C MET A 1 -3.18 3.85 -9.68
N ILE A 2 -4.32 3.66 -10.36
CA ILE A 2 -5.62 3.51 -9.66
C ILE A 2 -5.67 2.29 -8.73
N ILE A 3 -4.96 1.20 -9.10
CA ILE A 3 -4.84 -0.01 -8.27
C ILE A 3 -4.26 0.35 -6.89
N LYS A 4 -3.21 1.18 -6.86
CA LYS A 4 -2.60 1.67 -5.63
C LYS A 4 -3.60 2.43 -4.76
N GLU A 5 -4.26 3.43 -5.33
CA GLU A 5 -5.19 4.29 -4.58
C GLU A 5 -6.34 3.48 -3.96
N ASN A 6 -6.87 2.51 -4.69
CA ASN A 6 -7.91 1.63 -4.18
C ASN A 6 -7.38 0.66 -3.12
N GLN A 7 -6.21 0.04 -3.34
CA GLN A 7 -5.59 -0.84 -2.34
C GLN A 7 -5.28 -0.11 -1.04
N GLU A 8 -4.83 1.15 -1.11
CA GLU A 8 -4.59 2.00 0.07
C GLU A 8 -5.86 2.21 0.89
N ARG A 9 -7.03 2.27 0.22
CA ARG A 9 -8.36 2.37 0.84
C ARG A 9 -8.99 1.02 1.19
N GLY A 10 -8.29 -0.07 0.95
CA GLY A 10 -8.82 -1.43 1.13
C GLY A 10 -9.90 -1.81 0.12
N LEU A 11 -10.04 -1.08 -0.99
CA LEU A 11 -11.03 -1.31 -2.03
C LEU A 11 -10.50 -2.24 -3.12
N HIS A 12 -11.38 -3.08 -3.67
CA HIS A 12 -11.04 -3.89 -4.86
C HIS A 12 -10.96 -2.99 -6.09
N THR A 13 -10.09 -3.35 -7.03
CA THR A 13 -9.97 -2.67 -8.32
C THR A 13 -10.37 -3.61 -9.44
N MET A 14 -11.44 -3.28 -10.16
CA MET A 14 -11.78 -3.93 -11.43
C MET A 14 -11.08 -3.19 -12.58
N ILE A 15 -10.43 -3.94 -13.47
CA ILE A 15 -9.78 -3.42 -14.66
C ILE A 15 -10.46 -4.06 -15.86
N LEU A 16 -11.11 -3.22 -16.67
CA LEU A 16 -11.66 -3.61 -17.95
C LEU A 16 -10.51 -3.64 -18.96
N LEU A 17 -10.38 -4.75 -19.68
CA LEU A 17 -9.37 -4.89 -20.72
C LEU A 17 -9.97 -4.45 -22.07
N ASP A 18 -9.11 -3.87 -22.90
CA ASP A 18 -9.50 -3.39 -24.22
C ASP A 18 -10.14 -4.53 -25.04
N THR A 19 -11.14 -4.19 -25.84
CA THR A 19 -11.87 -5.12 -26.72
C THR A 19 -11.61 -4.85 -28.20
N ALA A 20 -10.88 -3.79 -28.54
CA ALA A 20 -10.45 -3.51 -29.91
C ALA A 20 -9.45 -4.54 -30.43
N ASP A 21 -9.42 -4.74 -31.76
CA ASP A 21 -8.43 -5.56 -32.46
C ASP A 21 -8.26 -7.01 -31.93
N GLY A 22 -9.37 -7.65 -31.57
CA GLY A 22 -9.38 -9.00 -31.00
C GLY A 22 -9.25 -9.05 -29.47
N GLY A 23 -9.10 -7.90 -28.83
CA GLY A 23 -9.12 -7.71 -27.38
C GLY A 23 -7.79 -8.01 -26.68
N LEU A 24 -7.60 -7.35 -25.54
CA LEU A 24 -6.42 -7.52 -24.70
C LEU A 24 -6.62 -8.72 -23.76
N THR A 25 -5.67 -9.65 -23.79
CA THR A 25 -5.73 -10.87 -22.96
C THR A 25 -5.24 -10.62 -21.53
N ILE A 26 -5.66 -11.47 -20.58
CA ILE A 26 -5.22 -11.41 -19.17
C ILE A 26 -3.68 -11.50 -19.07
N PRO A 27 -3.00 -12.47 -19.70
CA PRO A 27 -1.54 -12.55 -19.61
C PRO A 27 -0.83 -11.30 -20.15
N ASN A 28 -1.30 -10.75 -21.27
CA ASN A 28 -0.70 -9.55 -21.86
C ASN A 28 -0.96 -8.30 -21.01
N ALA A 29 -2.15 -8.16 -20.45
CA ALA A 29 -2.47 -7.09 -19.53
C ALA A 29 -1.59 -7.16 -18.26
N LEU A 30 -1.48 -8.33 -17.65
CA LEU A 30 -0.64 -8.53 -16.46
C LEU A 30 0.83 -8.24 -16.73
N ARG A 31 1.40 -8.69 -17.86
CA ARG A 31 2.78 -8.33 -18.26
C ARG A 31 2.97 -6.82 -18.37
N ARG A 32 2.05 -6.12 -19.04
CA ARG A 32 2.10 -4.65 -19.16
C ARG A 32 1.99 -3.94 -17.81
N LEU A 33 1.18 -4.46 -16.88
CA LEU A 33 1.06 -3.92 -15.53
C LEU A 33 2.36 -4.12 -14.74
N LEU A 34 3.01 -5.28 -14.86
CA LEU A 34 4.32 -5.54 -14.24
C LEU A 34 5.41 -4.63 -14.83
N GLU A 35 5.48 -4.47 -16.15
CA GLU A 35 6.42 -3.53 -16.80
C GLU A 35 6.19 -2.07 -16.35
N ALA A 36 4.93 -1.68 -16.17
CA ALA A 36 4.59 -0.35 -15.65
C ALA A 36 5.03 -0.21 -14.18
N GLU A 37 4.85 -1.25 -13.37
CA GLU A 37 5.28 -1.28 -11.99
C GLU A 37 6.81 -1.20 -11.86
N ASP A 38 7.57 -1.94 -12.68
CA ASP A 38 9.04 -1.87 -12.70
C ASP A 38 9.55 -0.45 -12.99
N ARG A 39 8.84 0.29 -13.85
CA ARG A 39 9.15 1.69 -14.17
C ARG A 39 8.76 2.66 -13.07
N LEU A 40 7.65 2.41 -12.37
CA LEU A 40 7.14 3.27 -11.31
C LEU A 40 7.80 2.98 -9.95
N ASN A 41 8.29 1.76 -9.76
CA ASN A 41 8.95 1.23 -8.56
C ASN A 41 8.18 1.56 -7.27
N GLN A 42 6.87 1.29 -7.26
CA GLN A 42 5.99 1.64 -6.14
C GLN A 42 5.76 0.48 -5.16
N GLY A 43 6.16 -0.73 -5.53
CA GLY A 43 5.95 -1.96 -4.77
C GLY A 43 4.47 -2.37 -4.68
N ILE A 44 3.64 -2.01 -5.66
CA ILE A 44 2.18 -2.22 -5.62
C ILE A 44 1.78 -3.56 -6.21
N LEU A 45 2.44 -3.96 -7.29
CA LEU A 45 2.20 -5.20 -8.01
C LEU A 45 3.48 -6.01 -8.13
N GLY A 46 3.34 -7.32 -8.18
CA GLY A 46 4.43 -8.25 -8.41
C GLY A 46 3.89 -9.62 -8.80
N GLU A 47 4.80 -10.54 -9.08
CA GLU A 47 4.45 -11.90 -9.47
C GLU A 47 3.63 -12.65 -8.41
N ASP A 48 3.85 -12.34 -7.14
CA ASP A 48 3.16 -12.91 -5.98
C ASP A 48 1.95 -12.10 -5.52
N THR A 49 1.51 -11.09 -6.29
CA THR A 49 0.27 -10.36 -5.99
C THR A 49 -0.94 -11.24 -6.31
N LEU A 50 -1.91 -11.30 -5.40
CA LEU A 50 -3.19 -11.97 -5.65
C LEU A 50 -4.01 -11.18 -6.67
N ALA A 51 -4.54 -11.88 -7.68
CA ALA A 51 -5.44 -11.32 -8.68
C ALA A 51 -6.50 -12.34 -9.10
N ILE A 52 -7.55 -11.83 -9.76
CA ILE A 52 -8.62 -12.64 -10.34
C ILE A 52 -8.71 -12.32 -11.82
N GLY A 53 -8.48 -13.32 -12.66
CA GLY A 53 -8.68 -13.27 -14.09
C GLY A 53 -10.12 -13.68 -14.43
N LEU A 54 -10.82 -12.81 -15.16
CA LEU A 54 -12.18 -13.02 -15.63
C LEU A 54 -12.17 -13.11 -17.15
N SER A 55 -12.58 -14.25 -17.69
CA SER A 55 -12.72 -14.45 -19.14
C SER A 55 -14.17 -14.77 -19.49
N ARG A 56 -14.73 -14.01 -20.44
CA ARG A 56 -16.03 -14.30 -21.06
C ARG A 56 -17.16 -14.50 -20.05
N VAL A 57 -17.18 -13.69 -18.99
CA VAL A 57 -18.20 -13.78 -17.93
C VAL A 57 -19.60 -13.66 -18.52
N GLY A 58 -20.46 -14.63 -18.20
CA GLY A 58 -21.82 -14.74 -18.73
C GLY A 58 -21.96 -15.49 -20.07
N LEU A 59 -20.87 -16.00 -20.65
CA LEU A 59 -20.89 -16.85 -21.86
C LEU A 59 -20.67 -18.33 -21.51
N GLU A 60 -20.97 -19.23 -22.44
CA GLU A 60 -20.88 -20.69 -22.23
C GLU A 60 -19.46 -21.16 -21.87
N ASP A 61 -18.45 -20.51 -22.46
CA ASP A 61 -17.03 -20.76 -22.23
C ASP A 61 -16.43 -19.77 -21.21
N GLN A 62 -17.24 -19.30 -20.25
CA GLN A 62 -16.75 -18.51 -19.12
C GLN A 62 -15.62 -19.24 -18.39
N TYR A 63 -14.55 -18.51 -18.09
CA TYR A 63 -13.44 -19.01 -17.30
C TYR A 63 -12.96 -17.98 -16.29
N ILE A 64 -12.95 -18.36 -15.01
CA ILE A 64 -12.49 -17.51 -13.91
C ILE A 64 -11.32 -18.21 -13.21
N LYS A 65 -10.22 -17.48 -13.00
CA LYS A 65 -9.05 -17.96 -12.27
C LYS A 65 -8.69 -16.99 -11.16
N VAL A 66 -8.63 -17.50 -9.93
CA VAL A 66 -8.08 -16.80 -8.77
C VAL A 66 -6.68 -17.36 -8.51
N GLY A 67 -5.70 -16.50 -8.26
CA GLY A 67 -4.33 -16.93 -8.01
C GLY A 67 -3.32 -15.79 -8.03
N MET A 68 -2.05 -16.15 -7.93
CA MET A 68 -0.96 -15.17 -8.05
C MET A 68 -0.81 -14.71 -9.50
N VAL A 69 -0.36 -13.48 -9.71
CA VAL A 69 -0.13 -12.92 -11.06
C VAL A 69 0.69 -13.86 -11.95
N LYS A 70 1.76 -14.47 -11.43
CA LYS A 70 2.58 -15.45 -12.19
C LYS A 70 1.80 -16.68 -12.67
N GLU A 71 0.82 -17.12 -11.89
CA GLU A 71 -0.04 -18.24 -12.22
C GLU A 71 -1.03 -17.84 -13.31
N LEU A 72 -1.67 -16.67 -13.16
CA LEU A 72 -2.62 -16.15 -14.16
C LEU A 72 -1.93 -15.90 -15.52
N ILE A 73 -0.70 -15.42 -15.54
CA ILE A 73 0.07 -15.21 -16.79
C ILE A 73 0.28 -16.52 -17.57
N SER A 74 0.32 -17.66 -16.88
CA SER A 74 0.64 -18.96 -17.46
C SER A 74 -0.58 -19.73 -17.97
N VAL A 75 -1.79 -19.19 -17.80
CA VAL A 75 -3.03 -19.86 -18.19
C VAL A 75 -3.37 -19.59 -19.65
N ASN A 76 -3.85 -20.63 -20.34
CA ASN A 76 -4.46 -20.50 -21.66
C ASN A 76 -5.96 -20.21 -21.52
N TYR A 77 -6.33 -18.93 -21.60
CA TYR A 77 -7.71 -18.49 -21.50
C TYR A 77 -8.46 -18.69 -22.82
N PRO A 78 -9.80 -18.79 -22.77
CA PRO A 78 -10.65 -18.51 -23.93
C PRO A 78 -10.30 -17.15 -24.57
N PRO A 79 -10.73 -16.87 -25.81
CA PRO A 79 -10.50 -15.56 -26.41
C PRO A 79 -11.26 -14.46 -25.65
N PRO A 80 -10.82 -13.18 -25.72
CA PRO A 80 -11.53 -12.05 -25.13
C PRO A 80 -13.04 -11.99 -25.45
N PRO A 81 -13.86 -11.29 -24.64
CA PRO A 81 -13.49 -10.23 -23.70
C PRO A 81 -13.03 -10.73 -22.33
N HIS A 82 -12.09 -10.00 -21.74
CA HIS A 82 -11.51 -10.30 -20.43
C HIS A 82 -11.57 -9.09 -19.48
N ALA A 83 -11.45 -9.36 -18.18
CA ALA A 83 -11.25 -8.37 -17.13
C ALA A 83 -10.32 -8.92 -16.04
N LEU A 84 -9.79 -8.02 -15.21
CA LEU A 84 -9.01 -8.36 -14.02
C LEU A 84 -9.66 -7.75 -12.79
N ILE A 85 -9.54 -8.44 -11.65
CA ILE A 85 -9.80 -7.85 -10.34
C ILE A 85 -8.52 -7.98 -9.50
N PHE A 86 -8.06 -6.86 -8.95
CA PHE A 86 -7.08 -6.83 -7.87
C PHE A 86 -7.82 -6.60 -6.55
N PRO A 87 -7.87 -7.60 -5.66
CA PRO A 87 -8.60 -7.47 -4.41
C PRO A 87 -8.00 -6.40 -3.49
N GLY A 88 -8.86 -5.67 -2.77
CA GLY A 88 -8.50 -4.83 -1.63
C GLY A 88 -8.37 -5.64 -0.35
N GLU A 89 -8.93 -5.16 0.76
CA GLU A 89 -9.03 -5.96 1.98
C GLU A 89 -10.16 -6.98 1.83
N LEU A 90 -9.84 -8.25 2.06
CA LEU A 90 -10.82 -9.33 1.96
C LEU A 90 -11.48 -9.57 3.32
N HIS A 91 -12.80 -9.50 3.36
CA HIS A 91 -13.59 -9.94 4.49
C HIS A 91 -13.54 -11.48 4.59
N PHE A 92 -13.72 -12.04 5.81
CA PHE A 92 -13.62 -13.49 6.02
C PHE A 92 -14.57 -14.29 5.11
N MET A 93 -15.75 -13.75 4.82
CA MET A 93 -16.70 -14.37 3.90
C MET A 93 -16.22 -14.38 2.45
N GLU A 94 -15.50 -13.35 2.01
CA GLU A 94 -14.94 -13.30 0.65
C GLU A 94 -13.80 -14.30 0.51
N VAL A 95 -12.96 -14.41 1.54
CA VAL A 95 -11.90 -15.43 1.62
C VAL A 95 -12.50 -16.83 1.48
N GLU A 96 -13.55 -17.12 2.27
CA GLU A 96 -14.24 -18.41 2.22
C GLU A 96 -14.86 -18.67 0.85
N ALA A 97 -15.54 -17.68 0.29
CA ALA A 97 -16.18 -17.78 -1.03
C ALA A 97 -15.15 -18.06 -2.13
N LEU A 98 -14.05 -17.29 -2.18
CA LEU A 98 -12.99 -17.49 -3.17
C LEU A 98 -12.36 -18.88 -3.06
N SER A 99 -12.08 -19.32 -1.84
CA SER A 99 -11.45 -20.61 -1.57
C SER A 99 -12.33 -21.77 -2.02
N LYS A 100 -13.62 -21.74 -1.64
CA LYS A 100 -14.58 -22.81 -1.96
C LYS A 100 -14.98 -22.82 -3.44
N MET A 101 -15.19 -21.66 -4.05
CA MET A 101 -15.68 -21.57 -5.43
C MET A 101 -14.59 -21.83 -6.47
N TYR A 102 -13.35 -21.44 -6.20
CA TYR A 102 -12.26 -21.47 -7.19
C TYR A 102 -11.11 -22.40 -6.82
N ASN A 103 -11.31 -23.27 -5.82
CA ASN A 103 -10.36 -24.31 -5.38
C ASN A 103 -8.95 -23.75 -5.13
N ILE A 104 -8.88 -22.60 -4.47
CA ILE A 104 -7.64 -21.97 -4.01
C ILE A 104 -7.51 -22.18 -2.51
N SER A 105 -6.27 -22.38 -2.03
CA SER A 105 -6.02 -22.51 -0.60
C SER A 105 -6.43 -21.24 0.13
N GLU A 106 -7.26 -21.41 1.17
CA GLU A 106 -7.65 -20.31 2.05
C GLU A 106 -6.45 -19.59 2.65
N GLU A 107 -5.38 -20.31 2.96
CA GLU A 107 -4.14 -19.74 3.46
C GLU A 107 -3.51 -18.77 2.46
N VAL A 108 -3.53 -19.12 1.16
CA VAL A 108 -3.02 -18.24 0.10
C VAL A 108 -3.86 -16.97 0.01
N VAL A 109 -5.17 -17.08 0.08
CA VAL A 109 -6.09 -15.93 0.01
C VAL A 109 -5.96 -15.05 1.26
N ARG A 110 -5.84 -15.63 2.47
CA ARG A 110 -5.65 -14.89 3.73
C ARG A 110 -4.31 -14.16 3.82
N ARG A 111 -3.28 -14.65 3.12
CA ARG A 111 -1.99 -13.97 3.04
C ARG A 111 -2.05 -12.69 2.23
N HIS A 112 -3.09 -12.49 1.41
CA HIS A 112 -3.29 -11.24 0.68
C HIS A 112 -3.43 -10.08 1.65
N LYS A 113 -2.53 -9.11 1.52
CA LYS A 113 -2.59 -7.83 2.22
C LYS A 113 -2.40 -6.75 1.18
N PRO A 114 -3.41 -5.90 0.92
CA PRO A 114 -3.24 -4.79 -0.01
C PRO A 114 -2.13 -3.86 0.48
N ALA A 115 -1.40 -3.27 -0.45
CA ALA A 115 -0.30 -2.37 -0.14
C ALA A 115 -0.82 -1.10 0.55
N ARG A 116 -0.71 -1.02 1.88
CA ARG A 116 -0.99 0.20 2.66
C ARG A 116 0.24 1.11 2.72
N TYR A 117 0.69 1.58 1.56
CA TYR A 117 1.93 2.33 1.41
C TYR A 117 1.97 3.60 2.28
N GLU A 118 0.88 4.38 2.33
CA GLU A 118 0.82 5.57 3.19
C GLU A 118 0.89 5.23 4.67
N LYS A 119 0.17 4.19 5.12
CA LYS A 119 0.21 3.76 6.52
C LYS A 119 1.62 3.35 6.94
N GLU A 120 2.29 2.54 6.14
CA GLU A 120 3.66 2.09 6.49
C GLU A 120 4.69 3.21 6.31
N ARG A 121 4.49 4.14 5.36
CA ARG A 121 5.35 5.32 5.22
C ARG A 121 5.23 6.26 6.43
N ILE A 122 4.02 6.56 6.87
CA ILE A 122 3.77 7.38 8.06
C ILE A 122 4.33 6.68 9.30
N ARG A 123 4.13 5.36 9.41
CA ARG A 123 4.73 4.56 10.49
C ARG A 123 6.25 4.73 10.53
N ARG A 124 6.92 4.69 9.38
CA ARG A 124 8.37 4.89 9.30
C ARG A 124 8.77 6.30 9.75
N TYR A 125 8.06 7.35 9.37
CA TYR A 125 8.32 8.72 9.85
C TYR A 125 8.15 8.82 11.38
N ILE A 126 7.09 8.21 11.92
CA ILE A 126 6.84 8.13 13.36
C ILE A 126 8.01 7.43 14.08
N VAL A 127 8.41 6.25 13.62
CA VAL A 127 9.50 5.47 14.24
C VAL A 127 10.82 6.23 14.19
N LYS A 128 11.17 6.83 13.04
CA LYS A 128 12.40 7.62 12.89
C LYS A 128 12.40 8.86 13.78
N THR A 129 11.27 9.56 13.86
CA THR A 129 11.13 10.76 14.71
C THR A 129 11.24 10.41 16.18
N ARG A 130 10.63 9.30 16.62
CA ARG A 130 10.81 8.78 17.99
C ARG A 130 12.29 8.51 18.28
N GLU A 131 12.98 7.81 17.40
CA GLU A 131 14.39 7.49 17.57
C GLU A 131 15.24 8.77 17.66
N VAL A 132 14.96 9.78 16.85
CA VAL A 132 15.62 11.09 16.93
C VAL A 132 15.31 11.78 18.27
N MET A 133 14.06 11.80 18.71
CA MET A 133 13.67 12.41 19.99
C MET A 133 14.38 11.75 21.19
N GLU A 134 14.59 10.44 21.15
CA GLU A 134 15.27 9.68 22.19
C GLU A 134 16.80 9.89 22.19
N ASN A 135 17.41 10.15 21.03
CA ASN A 135 18.86 10.15 20.85
C ASN A 135 19.47 11.52 20.50
N LEU A 136 18.67 12.57 20.34
CA LEU A 136 19.17 13.91 20.01
C LEU A 136 20.13 14.44 21.07
N LYS A 137 21.07 15.26 20.63
CA LYS A 137 22.06 15.92 21.49
C LYS A 137 21.71 17.39 21.65
N MET A 138 21.70 17.85 22.90
CA MET A 138 21.50 19.26 23.18
C MET A 138 22.81 20.03 23.01
N MET A 139 22.83 21.04 22.14
CA MET A 139 24.03 21.86 21.91
C MET A 139 23.99 23.14 22.73
N LYS A 140 22.82 23.78 22.80
CA LYS A 140 22.59 25.04 23.54
C LYS A 140 21.30 24.95 24.36
N PRO A 141 21.36 24.38 25.58
CA PRO A 141 20.18 24.21 26.42
C PRO A 141 19.60 25.56 26.83
N CYS A 142 18.30 25.76 26.59
CA CYS A 142 17.54 26.87 27.15
C CYS A 142 16.05 26.53 27.20
N LYS A 143 15.32 27.19 28.11
CA LYS A 143 13.88 26.95 28.32
C LYS A 143 13.03 27.05 27.04
N LYS A 144 13.46 27.85 26.06
CA LYS A 144 12.75 27.97 24.78
C LYS A 144 12.91 26.69 23.94
N VAL A 145 14.10 26.08 23.94
CA VAL A 145 14.36 24.83 23.23
C VAL A 145 13.59 23.68 23.90
N ASP A 146 13.64 23.59 25.24
CA ASP A 146 12.90 22.57 25.98
C ASP A 146 11.40 22.62 25.66
N LYS A 147 10.82 23.84 25.63
CA LYS A 147 9.41 24.03 25.27
C LYS A 147 9.09 23.60 23.84
N ILE A 148 10.00 23.84 22.88
CA ILE A 148 9.79 23.42 21.48
C ILE A 148 9.88 21.89 21.38
N LEU A 149 10.80 21.25 22.10
CA LEU A 149 10.92 19.80 22.15
C LEU A 149 9.70 19.14 22.80
N GLU A 150 9.15 19.74 23.86
CA GLU A 150 7.89 19.30 24.46
C GLU A 150 6.74 19.33 23.44
N ILE A 151 6.61 20.43 22.71
CA ILE A 151 5.61 20.55 21.63
C ILE A 151 5.83 19.49 20.55
N ALA A 152 7.08 19.29 20.10
CA ALA A 152 7.40 18.27 19.10
C ALA A 152 7.05 16.85 19.60
N SER A 153 7.29 16.55 20.87
CA SER A 153 6.88 15.29 21.52
C SER A 153 5.38 15.10 21.49
N SER A 154 4.60 16.14 21.84
CA SER A 154 3.13 16.07 21.78
C SER A 154 2.62 15.78 20.37
N TYR A 155 3.22 16.39 19.33
CA TYR A 155 2.86 16.10 17.94
C TYR A 155 3.23 14.67 17.51
N LEU A 156 4.36 14.14 18.00
CA LEU A 156 4.74 12.74 17.76
C LEU A 156 3.72 11.78 18.39
N GLU A 157 3.31 12.02 19.63
CA GLU A 157 2.29 11.23 20.34
C GLU A 157 0.93 11.30 19.62
N ASP A 158 0.51 12.48 19.18
CA ASP A 158 -0.70 12.65 18.38
C ASP A 158 -0.62 11.88 17.06
N ALA A 159 0.52 11.94 16.36
CA ALA A 159 0.73 11.19 15.12
C ALA A 159 0.56 9.68 15.31
N GLU A 160 1.05 9.14 16.43
CA GLU A 160 0.91 7.73 16.78
C GLU A 160 -0.52 7.32 17.07
N ARG A 161 -1.24 8.18 17.79
CA ARG A 161 -2.66 7.98 18.08
C ARG A 161 -3.47 7.98 16.79
N PHE A 162 -3.27 8.97 15.91
CA PHE A 162 -3.95 9.04 14.61
C PHE A 162 -3.58 7.88 13.69
N TRP A 163 -2.32 7.48 13.68
CA TRP A 163 -1.87 6.32 12.89
C TRP A 163 -2.53 5.02 13.36
N SER A 164 -2.66 4.85 14.68
CA SER A 164 -3.31 3.70 15.30
C SER A 164 -4.81 3.68 15.05
N SER A 165 -5.48 4.84 15.03
CA SER A 165 -6.91 4.98 14.68
C SER A 165 -7.19 4.88 13.18
N GLY A 166 -6.15 4.96 12.33
CA GLY A 166 -6.28 4.91 10.87
C GLY A 166 -6.49 6.27 10.20
N GLU A 167 -6.44 7.37 10.95
CA GLU A 167 -6.54 8.75 10.45
C GLU A 167 -5.22 9.20 9.81
N LEU A 168 -4.85 8.60 8.68
CA LEU A 168 -3.53 8.77 8.06
C LEU A 168 -3.18 10.23 7.69
N PHE A 169 -4.15 11.02 7.24
CA PHE A 169 -3.92 12.43 6.92
C PHE A 169 -3.54 13.25 8.16
N ASN A 170 -4.25 13.06 9.28
CA ASN A 170 -3.96 13.72 10.55
C ASN A 170 -2.63 13.22 11.13
N ALA A 171 -2.35 11.92 11.00
CA ALA A 171 -1.07 11.34 11.40
C ALA A 171 0.10 11.94 10.62
N LEU A 172 -0.03 12.09 9.29
CA LEU A 172 0.98 12.71 8.44
C LEU A 172 1.16 14.20 8.77
N GLY A 173 0.08 14.92 9.00
CA GLY A 173 0.14 16.33 9.40
C GLY A 173 0.86 16.54 10.74
N ALA A 174 0.54 15.72 11.74
CA ALA A 174 1.18 15.79 13.05
C ALA A 174 2.67 15.41 12.99
N ILE A 175 3.04 14.31 12.31
CA ILE A 175 4.44 13.87 12.27
C ILE A 175 5.33 14.85 11.51
N THR A 176 4.85 15.42 10.40
CA THR A 176 5.63 16.40 9.62
C THR A 176 5.85 17.70 10.40
N TYR A 177 4.93 18.08 11.28
CA TYR A 177 5.12 19.22 12.18
C TYR A 177 6.22 18.94 13.22
N ALA A 178 6.22 17.74 13.82
CA ALA A 178 7.28 17.32 14.74
C ALA A 178 8.66 17.31 14.06
N GLU A 179 8.78 16.68 12.88
CA GLU A 179 10.02 16.65 12.09
C GLU A 179 10.50 18.08 11.75
N GLY A 180 9.59 18.96 11.32
CA GLY A 180 9.90 20.35 10.98
C GLY A 180 10.41 21.19 12.16
N LEU A 181 9.86 20.99 13.36
CA LEU A 181 10.36 21.63 14.58
C LEU A 181 11.79 21.17 14.90
N LEU A 182 12.04 19.87 14.81
CA LEU A 182 13.36 19.28 15.07
C LEU A 182 14.41 19.76 14.07
N ASP A 183 14.09 19.72 12.77
CA ASP A 183 14.98 20.24 11.72
C ASP A 183 15.26 21.73 11.91
N SER A 184 14.27 22.52 12.30
CA SER A 184 14.46 23.96 12.59
C SER A 184 15.44 24.18 13.74
N LEU A 185 15.29 23.45 14.85
CA LEU A 185 16.21 23.53 15.99
C LEU A 185 17.64 23.08 15.61
N ARG A 186 17.75 22.04 14.78
CA ARG A 186 19.04 21.55 14.26
C ARG A 186 19.71 22.58 13.36
N MET A 187 18.98 23.18 12.44
CA MET A 187 19.48 24.24 11.54
C MET A 187 19.97 25.47 12.31
N MET A 188 19.36 25.77 13.46
CA MET A 188 19.82 26.82 14.37
C MET A 188 21.03 26.41 15.24
N SER A 189 21.55 25.19 15.07
CA SER A 189 22.63 24.61 15.88
C SER A 189 22.31 24.60 17.39
N LEU A 190 21.03 24.44 17.74
CA LEU A 190 20.57 24.35 19.14
C LEU A 190 20.53 22.90 19.63
N ILE A 191 20.26 21.98 18.71
CA ILE A 191 20.33 20.52 18.90
C ILE A 191 21.11 19.89 17.74
N ASP A 192 21.52 18.65 17.90
CA ASP A 192 22.21 17.85 16.89
C ASP A 192 21.65 16.43 16.84
N PHE A 193 21.41 15.93 15.62
CA PHE A 193 20.96 14.57 15.34
C PHE A 193 21.09 14.25 13.84
N GLN A 194 21.03 12.96 13.51
CA GLN A 194 20.93 12.47 12.13
C GLN A 194 19.65 11.66 11.95
N TRP A 195 19.02 11.83 10.80
CA TRP A 195 17.87 11.00 10.42
C TRP A 195 18.36 9.58 10.06
N PRO A 196 17.79 8.52 10.65
CA PRO A 196 18.08 7.14 10.26
C PRO A 196 17.48 6.77 8.89
#